data_AF-A0A1G0I2N0-F1
#
_entry.id   AF-A0A1G0I2N0-F1
#
_cell.length_a   1.000
_cell.length_b   1.000
_cell.length_c   1.000
_cell.angle_alpha   90.00
_cell.angle_beta   90.00
_cell.angle_gamma   90.00
#
_symmetry.space_group_name_H-M   'P 1'
#
loop_
_entity.id
_entity.type
_entity.pdbx_description
1 polymer ?
#
loop_
_entity_poly.entity_id
_entity_poly.type
_entity_poly.pdbx_seq_one_letter_code
_entity_poly.pdbx_strand_id
1 'polypeptide(L)'
;MPLTDAERAYKREYRLRRIAADPLYSRRLADDAMRSRRKALAERPEEYRATLRENDRRRNATEARKDYTANRGLLKRYGITLADKQAMFDAQLGRCAIEGCGQPFASLPEAYLDHNHETGKVRDLLCSSCNLALGHGRDNAERLRSLAAYLDKHK
;
A
#
# COMPACT_ATOMS: atom_id res chain seq x y z
N MET A 1 20.90 -19.41 -6.64
CA MET A 1 20.50 -19.41 -8.07
C MET A 1 19.00 -19.12 -8.15
N PRO A 2 18.48 -18.50 -9.23
CA PRO A 2 17.04 -18.50 -9.50
C PRO A 2 16.55 -19.92 -9.78
N LEU A 3 15.26 -20.18 -9.57
CA LEU A 3 14.64 -21.46 -9.92
C LEU A 3 14.57 -21.63 -11.45
N THR A 4 14.54 -22.87 -11.90
CA THR A 4 14.13 -23.25 -13.27
C THR A 4 12.61 -23.14 -13.45
N ASP A 5 12.11 -23.20 -14.69
CA ASP A 5 10.67 -23.25 -14.95
C ASP A 5 10.04 -24.59 -14.55
N ALA A 6 10.77 -25.71 -14.69
CA ALA A 6 10.34 -27.01 -14.16
C ALA A 6 10.13 -26.97 -12.64
N GLU A 7 11.05 -26.36 -11.89
CA GLU A 7 10.86 -26.15 -10.44
C GLU A 7 9.72 -25.19 -10.10
N ARG A 8 9.48 -24.16 -10.92
CA ARG A 8 8.33 -23.26 -10.76
C ARG A 8 7.01 -24.01 -10.95
N ALA A 9 6.90 -24.80 -12.02
CA ALA A 9 5.74 -25.64 -12.33
C ALA A 9 5.49 -26.65 -11.21
N TYR A 10 6.49 -27.44 -10.83
CA TYR A 10 6.40 -28.40 -9.74
C TYR A 10 5.95 -27.76 -8.41
N LYS A 11 6.53 -26.61 -8.02
CA LYS A 11 6.15 -25.91 -6.79
C LYS A 11 4.72 -25.31 -6.86
N ARG A 12 4.21 -24.99 -8.05
CA ARG A 12 2.81 -24.58 -8.27
C ARG A 12 1.87 -25.79 -8.17
N GLU A 13 2.17 -26.88 -8.86
CA GLU A 13 1.37 -28.12 -8.85
C GLU A 13 1.30 -28.76 -7.47
N TYR A 14 2.43 -28.86 -6.77
CA TYR A 14 2.49 -29.32 -5.37
C TYR A 14 1.54 -28.50 -4.47
N ARG A 15 1.55 -27.17 -4.62
CA ARG A 15 0.65 -26.29 -3.85
C ARG A 15 -0.82 -26.52 -4.24
N LEU A 16 -1.14 -26.66 -5.53
CA LEU A 16 -2.50 -26.93 -5.98
C LEU A 16 -3.01 -28.29 -5.45
N ARG A 17 -2.19 -29.34 -5.50
CA ARG A 17 -2.50 -30.65 -4.90
C ARG A 17 -2.73 -30.57 -3.39
N ARG A 18 -1.93 -29.78 -2.67
CA ARG A 18 -2.13 -29.52 -1.24
C ARG A 18 -3.42 -28.74 -0.94
N ILE A 19 -3.81 -27.78 -1.77
CA ILE A 19 -5.08 -27.03 -1.63
C ILE A 19 -6.29 -27.91 -1.96
N ALA A 20 -6.19 -28.79 -2.97
CA ALA A 20 -7.25 -29.72 -3.34
C ALA A 20 -7.52 -30.77 -2.24
N ALA A 21 -6.46 -31.28 -1.61
CA ALA A 21 -6.58 -32.21 -0.48
C ALA A 21 -6.95 -31.55 0.86
N ASP A 22 -6.78 -30.22 0.97
CA ASP A 22 -6.99 -29.43 2.18
C ASP A 22 -7.26 -27.97 1.81
N PRO A 23 -8.53 -27.56 1.62
CA PRO A 23 -8.89 -26.19 1.25
C PRO A 23 -8.39 -25.12 2.24
N LEU A 24 -8.13 -25.49 3.49
CA LEU A 24 -7.61 -24.62 4.54
C LEU A 24 -6.06 -24.65 4.63
N TYR A 25 -5.36 -25.36 3.74
CA TYR A 25 -3.89 -25.45 3.71
C TYR A 25 -3.24 -24.07 3.61
N SER A 26 -3.64 -23.28 2.61
CA SER A 26 -3.12 -21.92 2.38
C SER A 26 -3.43 -20.97 3.55
N ARG A 27 -4.57 -21.15 4.22
CA ARG A 27 -4.96 -20.33 5.37
C ARG A 27 -4.09 -20.63 6.58
N ARG A 28 -3.98 -21.91 6.97
CA ARG A 28 -3.15 -22.30 8.13
C ARG A 28 -1.68 -21.97 7.92
N LEU A 29 -1.13 -22.15 6.71
CA LEU A 29 0.21 -21.71 6.37
C LEU A 29 0.42 -20.19 6.54
N ALA A 30 -0.60 -19.38 6.24
CA ALA A 30 -0.58 -17.93 6.50
C ALA A 30 -0.71 -17.60 8.00
N ASP A 31 -1.54 -18.35 8.73
CA ASP A 31 -1.71 -18.20 10.19
C ASP A 31 -0.43 -18.58 10.95
N ASP A 32 0.27 -19.65 10.55
CA ASP A 32 1.58 -20.05 11.09
C ASP A 32 2.68 -19.05 10.78
N ALA A 33 2.67 -18.48 9.57
CA ALA A 33 3.55 -17.37 9.22
C ALA A 33 3.23 -16.11 10.06
N MET A 34 1.96 -15.83 10.36
CA MET A 34 1.59 -14.71 11.25
C MET A 34 2.01 -14.98 12.70
N ARG A 35 1.76 -16.19 13.24
CA ARG A 35 2.20 -16.62 14.58
C ARG A 35 3.72 -16.45 14.73
N SER A 36 4.49 -17.01 13.80
CA SER A 36 5.96 -16.92 13.79
C SER A 36 6.47 -15.49 13.76
N ARG A 37 5.86 -14.61 12.95
CA ARG A 37 6.22 -13.17 12.90
C ARG A 37 5.87 -12.42 14.18
N ARG A 38 4.71 -12.68 14.78
CA ARG A 38 4.30 -12.08 16.06
C ARG A 38 5.25 -12.51 17.17
N LYS A 39 5.61 -13.80 17.24
CA LYS A 39 6.58 -14.36 18.19
C LYS A 39 7.95 -13.67 18.03
N ALA A 40 8.50 -13.63 16.81
CA ALA A 40 9.79 -12.99 16.55
C ALA A 40 9.80 -11.48 16.88
N LEU A 41 8.72 -10.75 16.60
CA LEU A 41 8.60 -9.33 16.93
C LEU A 41 8.47 -9.07 18.45
N ALA A 42 7.91 -10.02 19.22
CA ALA A 42 7.79 -9.91 20.66
C ALA A 42 9.09 -10.31 21.39
N GLU A 43 9.71 -11.43 21.00
CA GLU A 43 10.91 -11.97 21.65
C GLU A 43 12.19 -11.22 21.25
N ARG A 44 12.34 -10.88 19.96
CA ARG A 44 13.57 -10.33 19.38
C ARG A 44 13.25 -9.18 18.40
N PRO A 45 12.60 -8.09 18.88
CA PRO A 45 12.12 -6.99 18.04
C PRO A 45 13.22 -6.36 17.18
N GLU A 46 14.43 -6.23 17.71
CA GLU A 46 15.54 -5.55 17.03
C GLU A 46 16.13 -6.39 15.90
N GLU A 47 16.46 -7.66 16.16
CA GLU A 47 16.87 -8.63 15.12
C GLU A 47 15.81 -8.74 14.02
N TYR A 48 14.53 -8.87 14.41
CA TYR A 48 13.44 -9.00 13.44
C TYR A 48 13.30 -7.73 12.58
N ARG A 49 13.40 -6.53 13.18
CA ARG A 49 13.45 -5.26 12.42
C ARG A 49 14.70 -5.14 11.55
N ALA A 50 15.86 -5.61 12.00
CA ALA A 50 17.10 -5.61 11.23
C ALA A 50 17.00 -6.52 9.99
N THR A 51 16.54 -7.76 10.15
CA THR A 51 16.32 -8.69 9.03
C THR A 51 15.27 -8.18 8.05
N LEU A 52 14.22 -7.46 8.49
CA LEU A 52 13.30 -6.77 7.58
C LEU A 52 13.99 -5.64 6.78
N ARG A 53 14.78 -4.79 7.45
CA ARG A 53 15.57 -3.70 6.80
C ARG A 53 16.61 -4.23 5.82
N GLU A 54 17.21 -5.38 6.09
CA GLU A 54 18.15 -6.03 5.18
C GLU A 54 17.43 -6.68 3.99
N ASN A 55 16.33 -7.40 4.23
CA ASN A 55 15.52 -7.99 3.17
C ASN A 55 14.94 -6.93 2.22
N ASP A 56 14.58 -5.75 2.73
CA ASP A 56 14.14 -4.64 1.89
C ASP A 56 15.29 -4.02 1.09
N ARG A 57 16.43 -3.69 1.74
CA ARG A 57 17.65 -3.22 1.04
C ARG A 57 18.08 -4.18 -0.07
N ARG A 58 18.10 -5.49 0.19
CA ARG A 58 18.41 -6.53 -0.81
C ARG A 58 17.35 -6.64 -1.91
N ARG A 59 16.08 -6.39 -1.61
CA ARG A 59 15.00 -6.39 -2.60
C ARG A 59 15.08 -5.17 -3.50
N ASN A 60 15.41 -4.02 -2.95
CA ASN A 60 15.32 -2.68 -3.52
C ASN A 60 16.71 -2.07 -3.81
N ALA A 61 17.68 -2.93 -4.14
CA ALA A 61 19.10 -2.57 -4.22
C ALA A 61 19.49 -1.67 -5.42
N THR A 62 18.59 -1.46 -6.38
CA THR A 62 18.78 -0.58 -7.55
C THR A 62 17.48 0.16 -7.87
N GLU A 63 17.55 1.33 -8.51
CA GLU A 63 16.37 2.15 -8.83
C GLU A 63 15.36 1.40 -9.71
N ALA A 64 15.80 0.80 -10.83
CA ALA A 64 14.94 -0.04 -11.67
C ALA A 64 14.23 -1.17 -10.89
N ARG A 65 14.78 -1.61 -9.75
CA ARG A 65 14.19 -2.63 -8.89
C ARG A 65 13.27 -2.05 -7.80
N LYS A 66 13.56 -0.85 -7.29
CA LYS A 66 12.61 -0.04 -6.51
C LYS A 66 11.38 0.26 -7.36
N ASP A 67 11.56 0.78 -8.57
CA ASP A 67 10.49 1.13 -9.51
C ASP A 67 9.63 -0.10 -9.86
N TYR A 68 10.26 -1.23 -10.20
CA TYR A 68 9.52 -2.49 -10.41
C TYR A 68 8.69 -2.90 -9.18
N THR A 69 9.21 -2.69 -7.97
CA THR A 69 8.53 -3.07 -6.72
C THR A 69 7.42 -2.08 -6.36
N ALA A 70 7.64 -0.78 -6.57
CA ALA A 70 6.65 0.27 -6.40
C ALA A 70 5.51 0.14 -7.44
N ASN A 71 5.86 0.00 -8.72
CA ASN A 71 4.91 -0.17 -9.83
C ASN A 71 4.02 -1.40 -9.63
N ARG A 72 4.57 -2.58 -9.29
CA ARG A 72 3.75 -3.75 -8.93
C ARG A 72 2.94 -3.54 -7.64
N GLY A 73 3.42 -2.71 -6.72
CA GLY A 73 2.71 -2.32 -5.50
C GLY A 73 1.55 -1.36 -5.76
N LEU A 74 1.62 -0.52 -6.79
CA LEU A 74 0.52 0.34 -7.26
C LEU A 74 -0.49 -0.49 -8.05
N LEU A 75 -0.04 -1.20 -9.09
CA LEU A 75 -0.89 -1.95 -10.01
C LEU A 75 -1.77 -2.98 -9.28
N LYS A 76 -1.22 -3.64 -8.24
CA LYS A 76 -1.97 -4.60 -7.41
C LYS A 76 -3.04 -3.97 -6.52
N ARG A 77 -2.86 -2.72 -6.06
CA ARG A 77 -3.76 -2.06 -5.08
C ARG A 77 -4.78 -1.13 -5.72
N TYR A 78 -4.38 -0.45 -6.79
CA TYR A 78 -5.08 0.70 -7.36
C TYR A 78 -5.32 0.58 -8.86
N GLY A 79 -4.84 -0.49 -9.51
CA GLY A 79 -4.93 -0.69 -10.95
C GLY A 79 -3.99 0.18 -11.81
N ILE A 80 -3.34 1.19 -11.22
CA ILE A 80 -2.47 2.14 -11.94
C ILE A 80 -0.97 1.79 -11.83
N THR A 81 -0.17 2.31 -12.76
CA THR A 81 1.29 2.24 -12.78
C THR A 81 1.96 3.41 -12.05
N LEU A 82 3.29 3.35 -11.94
CA LEU A 82 4.10 4.48 -11.49
C LEU A 82 4.08 5.66 -12.49
N ALA A 83 3.95 5.38 -13.79
CA ALA A 83 3.85 6.40 -14.84
C ALA A 83 2.51 7.14 -14.79
N ASP A 84 1.41 6.41 -14.56
CA ASP A 84 0.08 7.02 -14.36
C ASP A 84 0.09 7.93 -13.12
N LYS A 85 0.75 7.51 -12.03
CA LYS A 85 0.91 8.35 -10.84
C LYS A 85 1.72 9.62 -11.12
N GLN A 86 2.75 9.53 -11.97
CA GLN A 86 3.52 10.71 -12.41
C GLN A 86 2.65 11.64 -13.26
N ALA A 87 1.87 11.11 -14.21
CA ALA A 87 0.94 11.89 -15.01
C ALA A 87 -0.12 12.62 -14.16
N MET A 88 -0.64 11.98 -13.10
CA MET A 88 -1.50 12.65 -12.11
C MET A 88 -0.76 13.78 -11.37
N PHE A 89 0.49 13.54 -10.95
CA PHE A 89 1.30 14.54 -10.25
C PHE A 89 1.54 15.78 -11.12
N ASP A 90 1.86 15.58 -12.40
CA ASP A 90 2.11 16.65 -13.36
C ASP A 90 0.82 17.40 -13.73
N ALA A 91 -0.29 16.69 -13.93
CA ALA A 91 -1.61 17.30 -14.15
C ALA A 91 -2.09 18.13 -12.94
N GLN A 92 -1.75 17.71 -11.72
CA GLN A 92 -2.00 18.44 -10.48
C GLN A 92 -0.93 19.51 -10.15
N LEU A 93 0.01 19.80 -11.07
CA LEU A 93 1.10 20.76 -10.88
C LEU A 93 1.91 20.51 -9.58
N GLY A 94 2.06 19.23 -9.19
CA GLY A 94 2.74 18.80 -7.97
C GLY A 94 2.04 19.18 -6.67
N ARG A 95 0.71 19.38 -6.66
CA ARG A 95 -0.06 19.87 -5.49
C ARG A 95 -1.23 18.98 -5.08
N CYS A 96 -1.61 19.08 -3.80
CA CYS A 96 -2.80 18.47 -3.23
C CYS A 96 -4.09 18.94 -3.94
N ALA A 97 -4.91 18.02 -4.43
CA ALA A 97 -6.15 18.33 -5.15
C ALA A 97 -7.30 18.90 -4.29
N ILE A 98 -7.19 18.85 -2.95
CA ILE A 98 -8.21 19.48 -2.08
C ILE A 98 -8.13 21.00 -2.21
N GLU A 99 -9.21 21.60 -2.71
CA GLU A 99 -9.42 23.05 -2.74
C GLU A 99 -9.27 23.66 -1.34
N GLY A 100 -8.65 24.84 -1.25
CA GLY A 100 -8.27 25.45 0.03
C GLY A 100 -7.05 24.83 0.72
N CYS A 101 -6.56 23.66 0.29
CA CYS A 101 -5.25 23.13 0.70
C CYS A 101 -4.16 23.54 -0.29
N GLY A 102 -4.20 23.02 -1.52
CA GLY A 102 -3.27 23.34 -2.60
C GLY A 102 -1.77 23.16 -2.30
N GLN A 103 -1.39 22.49 -1.20
CA GLN A 103 0.00 22.37 -0.77
C GLN A 103 0.84 21.59 -1.79
N PRO A 104 2.07 22.05 -2.10
CA PRO A 104 2.98 21.31 -2.96
C PRO A 104 3.54 20.08 -2.25
N PHE A 105 3.73 19.00 -3.00
CA PHE A 105 4.52 17.84 -2.59
C PHE A 105 6.00 18.14 -2.83
N ALA A 106 6.92 17.76 -1.93
CA ALA A 106 8.35 17.88 -2.24
C ALA A 106 8.84 16.78 -3.19
N SER A 107 8.08 15.68 -3.33
CA SER A 107 8.41 14.56 -4.23
C SER A 107 7.20 13.69 -4.59
N LEU A 108 7.27 12.93 -5.70
CA LEU A 108 6.22 11.97 -6.09
C LEU A 108 5.87 10.96 -4.97
N PRO A 109 6.82 10.42 -4.17
CA PRO A 109 6.50 9.58 -3.01
C PRO A 109 5.59 10.23 -1.94
N GLU A 110 5.65 11.54 -1.74
CA GLU A 110 4.83 12.28 -0.75
C GLU A 110 3.41 12.59 -1.24
N ALA A 111 3.15 12.45 -2.52
CA ALA A 111 1.81 12.56 -3.09
C ALA A 111 1.02 11.29 -2.76
N TYR A 112 0.08 11.34 -1.80
CA TYR A 112 -0.69 10.16 -1.38
C TYR A 112 -1.84 9.91 -2.34
N LEU A 113 -1.95 8.68 -2.85
CA LEU A 113 -3.10 8.27 -3.67
C LEU A 113 -4.33 8.11 -2.79
N ASP A 114 -5.30 8.99 -2.99
CA ASP A 114 -6.64 8.83 -2.48
C ASP A 114 -7.47 7.93 -3.41
N HIS A 115 -8.42 7.19 -2.85
CA HIS A 115 -9.25 6.24 -3.57
C HIS A 115 -10.59 6.02 -2.86
N ASN A 116 -11.66 5.86 -3.64
CA ASN A 116 -12.97 5.52 -3.09
C ASN A 116 -12.94 4.08 -2.54
N HIS A 117 -13.19 3.93 -1.25
CA HIS A 117 -13.07 2.66 -0.52
C HIS A 117 -14.10 1.58 -0.91
N GLU A 118 -15.15 1.91 -1.66
CA GLU A 118 -16.20 0.97 -2.10
C GLU A 118 -15.87 0.34 -3.48
N THR A 119 -15.34 1.15 -4.40
CA THR A 119 -15.04 0.76 -5.79
C THR A 119 -13.56 0.49 -6.05
N GLY A 120 -12.68 0.89 -5.14
CA GLY A 120 -11.22 0.81 -5.29
C GLY A 120 -10.64 1.79 -6.31
N LYS A 121 -11.46 2.63 -6.96
CA LYS A 121 -11.01 3.61 -7.94
C LYS A 121 -10.23 4.74 -7.26
N VAL A 122 -9.07 5.06 -7.81
CA VAL A 122 -8.30 6.26 -7.47
C VAL A 122 -9.16 7.51 -7.70
N ARG A 123 -9.05 8.48 -6.80
CA ARG A 123 -9.55 9.85 -6.99
C ARG A 123 -8.38 10.71 -7.48
N ASP A 124 -7.65 11.32 -6.55
CA ASP A 124 -6.56 12.25 -6.83
C ASP A 124 -5.34 12.00 -5.91
N LEU A 125 -4.27 12.79 -6.11
CA LEU A 125 -3.15 12.86 -5.18
C LEU A 125 -3.40 13.94 -4.11
N LEU A 126 -3.32 13.55 -2.84
CA LEU A 126 -3.53 14.41 -1.68
C LEU A 126 -2.28 14.50 -0.81
N CYS A 127 -2.16 15.56 -0.01
CA CYS A 127 -1.14 15.60 1.05
C CYS A 127 -1.55 14.68 2.22
N SER A 128 -0.57 14.30 3.05
CA SER A 128 -0.79 13.40 4.20
C SER A 128 -1.95 13.87 5.10
N SER A 129 -2.00 15.16 5.43
CA SER A 129 -3.03 15.77 6.27
C SER A 129 -4.44 15.66 5.67
N CYS A 130 -4.62 15.99 4.39
CA CYS A 130 -5.91 15.89 3.71
C CYS A 130 -6.37 14.43 3.55
N ASN A 131 -5.46 13.55 3.16
CA ASN A 131 -5.75 12.12 3.01
C ASN A 131 -6.17 11.48 4.36
N LEU A 132 -5.49 11.84 5.45
CA LEU A 132 -5.88 11.41 6.80
C LEU A 132 -7.22 12.01 7.25
N ALA A 133 -7.49 13.29 6.94
CA ALA A 133 -8.76 13.93 7.29
C ALA A 133 -9.97 13.23 6.64
N LEU A 134 -9.89 12.88 5.34
CA LEU A 134 -10.92 12.07 4.66
C LEU A 134 -11.09 10.69 5.32
N GLY A 135 -9.98 10.00 5.61
CA GLY A 135 -9.99 8.70 6.29
C GLY A 135 -10.59 8.75 7.70
N HIS A 136 -10.34 9.81 8.47
CA HIS A 136 -10.98 10.04 9.77
C HIS A 136 -12.48 10.39 9.64
N GLY A 137 -12.86 11.08 8.56
CA GLY A 137 -14.25 11.23 8.12
C GLY A 137 -14.93 9.90 7.76
N ARG A 138 -14.13 8.89 7.37
CA ARG A 138 -14.57 7.61 6.77
C ARG A 138 -15.30 7.81 5.43
N ASP A 139 -14.78 8.70 4.58
CA ASP A 139 -15.36 9.12 3.29
C ASP A 139 -16.78 9.71 3.38
N ASN A 140 -17.36 9.84 4.57
CA ASN A 140 -18.73 10.33 4.75
C ASN A 140 -18.78 11.86 4.67
N ALA A 141 -19.32 12.37 3.56
CA ALA A 141 -19.42 13.80 3.28
C ALA A 141 -20.31 14.57 4.27
N GLU A 142 -21.39 13.94 4.78
CA GLU A 142 -22.27 14.58 5.77
C GLU A 142 -21.52 14.81 7.09
N ARG A 143 -20.80 13.79 7.55
CA ARG A 143 -19.97 13.84 8.76
C ARG A 143 -18.87 14.89 8.65
N LEU A 144 -18.23 15.03 7.49
CA LEU A 144 -17.24 16.08 7.23
C LEU A 144 -17.88 17.48 7.27
N ARG A 145 -19.09 17.66 6.70
CA ARG A 145 -19.86 18.91 6.84
C ARG A 145 -20.26 19.21 8.29
N SER A 146 -20.64 18.20 9.08
CA SER A 146 -20.93 18.37 10.51
C SER A 146 -19.71 18.82 11.31
N LEU A 147 -18.50 18.35 10.96
CA LEU A 147 -17.26 18.80 11.58
C LEU A 147 -16.94 20.26 11.22
N ALA A 148 -17.18 20.68 9.97
CA ALA A 148 -17.05 22.09 9.58
C ALA A 148 -18.04 22.99 10.34
N ALA A 149 -19.33 22.63 10.35
CA ALA A 149 -20.36 23.36 11.08
C ALA A 149 -20.12 23.42 12.60
N TYR A 150 -19.47 22.40 13.19
CA TYR A 150 -19.03 22.45 14.58
C TYR A 150 -17.94 23.50 14.80
N LEU A 151 -16.95 23.62 13.90
CA LEU A 151 -15.94 24.67 13.97
C LEU A 151 -16.58 26.06 13.84
N ASP A 152 -17.50 26.24 12.89
CA ASP A 152 -18.18 27.53 12.67
C ASP A 152 -19.08 27.96 13.83
N LYS A 153 -19.64 27.00 14.60
CA LYS A 153 -20.38 27.27 15.83
C LYS A 153 -19.49 27.72 17.01
N HIS A 154 -18.19 27.45 16.95
CA HIS A 154 -17.23 27.64 18.04
C HIS A 154 -16.06 28.55 17.64
N LYS A 155 -16.30 29.50 16.74
CA LYS A 155 -15.45 30.65 16.41
C LYS A 155 -15.94 31.91 17.12
#